data_AF-A0A921E3P0-F1
#
_entry.id   AF-A0A921E3P0-F1
#
_cell.length_a   1.000
_cell.length_b   1.000
_cell.length_c   1.000
_cell.angle_alpha   90.00
_cell.angle_beta   90.00
_cell.angle_gamma   90.00
#
_symmetry.space_group_name_H-M   'P 1'
#
loop_
_entity.id
_entity.type
_entity.pdbx_description
1 polymer ?
#
loop_
_entity_poly.entity_id
_entity_poly.type
_entity_poly.pdbx_seq_one_letter_code
_entity_poly.pdbx_strand_id
1 'polypeptide(L)'
;MTIPSITDVVAAWRGLPPAKRDLIGVIVVDMVLQGFISGEAYIVGEQPEDLAVLDEDIRGNAKCAEDELLTTLTQVVEAALPDLFGASGENPMWCDNPGSRP
;
A
#
# COMPACT_ATOMS: atom_id res chain seq x y z
N MET A 1 2.85 26.16 1.60
CA MET A 1 2.68 24.79 1.06
C MET A 1 1.55 24.14 1.83
N THR A 2 0.72 23.34 1.15
CA THR A 2 -0.40 22.65 1.79
C THR A 2 -0.25 21.17 1.49
N ILE A 3 -0.13 20.37 2.55
CA ILE A 3 -0.08 18.90 2.44
C ILE A 3 -1.42 18.42 1.87
N PRO A 4 -1.42 17.52 0.86
CA PRO A 4 -2.64 16.96 0.31
C PRO A 4 -3.54 16.35 1.40
N SER A 5 -4.82 16.64 1.31
CA SER A 5 -5.85 16.12 2.21
C SER A 5 -6.44 14.80 1.67
N ILE A 6 -7.26 14.14 2.48
CA ILE A 6 -8.03 12.97 2.02
C ILE A 6 -8.95 13.30 0.83
N THR A 7 -9.44 14.54 0.72
CA THR A 7 -10.24 14.98 -0.44
C THR A 7 -9.43 14.96 -1.72
N ASP A 8 -8.16 15.39 -1.66
CA ASP A 8 -7.23 15.37 -2.79
C ASP A 8 -6.90 13.93 -3.20
N VAL A 9 -6.68 13.06 -2.21
CA VAL A 9 -6.47 11.62 -2.44
C VAL A 9 -7.68 10.99 -3.12
N VAL A 10 -8.90 11.28 -2.65
CA VAL A 10 -10.15 10.75 -3.24
C VAL A 10 -10.34 11.26 -4.67
N ALA A 11 -10.05 12.54 -4.94
CA ALA A 11 -10.14 13.10 -6.27
C ALA A 11 -9.14 12.43 -7.23
N ALA A 12 -7.88 12.29 -6.81
CA ALA A 12 -6.83 11.64 -7.57
C ALA A 12 -7.15 10.17 -7.86
N TRP A 13 -7.62 9.43 -6.84
CA TRP A 13 -8.08 8.05 -6.97
C TRP A 13 -9.23 7.91 -7.98
N ARG A 14 -10.25 8.77 -7.91
CA ARG A 14 -11.38 8.76 -8.85
C ARG A 14 -10.97 9.11 -10.27
N GLY A 15 -9.91 9.88 -10.44
CA GLY A 15 -9.34 10.23 -11.74
C GLY A 15 -8.61 9.07 -12.44
N LEU A 16 -8.25 8.01 -11.72
CA LEU A 16 -7.55 6.87 -12.32
C LEU A 16 -8.42 6.10 -13.32
N PRO A 17 -7.82 5.56 -14.40
CA PRO A 17 -8.48 4.57 -15.25
C PRO A 17 -9.00 3.39 -14.43
N PRO A 18 -10.17 2.80 -14.77
CA PRO A 18 -10.71 1.65 -14.04
C PRO A 18 -9.71 0.51 -13.87
N ALA A 19 -8.99 0.14 -14.94
CA ALA A 19 -7.97 -0.92 -14.88
C ALA A 19 -6.84 -0.65 -13.86
N LYS A 20 -6.44 0.62 -13.65
CA LYS A 20 -5.45 0.99 -12.64
C LYS A 20 -6.02 0.89 -11.23
N ARG A 21 -7.28 1.29 -11.02
CA ARG A 21 -7.98 1.12 -9.75
C ARG A 21 -8.16 -0.35 -9.39
N ASP A 22 -8.52 -1.17 -10.36
CA ASP A 22 -8.69 -2.61 -10.18
C ASP A 22 -7.36 -3.27 -9.81
N LEU A 23 -6.27 -2.95 -10.53
CA LEU A 23 -4.93 -3.44 -10.20
C LEU A 23 -4.52 -3.11 -8.76
N ILE A 24 -4.65 -1.83 -8.37
CA ILE A 24 -4.32 -1.39 -7.01
C ILE A 24 -5.22 -2.09 -5.98
N GLY A 25 -6.52 -2.20 -6.26
CA GLY A 25 -7.48 -2.87 -5.39
C GLY A 25 -7.15 -4.35 -5.16
N VAL A 26 -6.77 -5.08 -6.22
CA VAL A 26 -6.35 -6.49 -6.10
C VAL A 26 -5.10 -6.63 -5.23
N ILE A 27 -4.09 -5.78 -5.43
CA ILE A 27 -2.86 -5.82 -4.62
C ILE A 27 -3.17 -5.55 -3.14
N VAL A 28 -4.02 -4.56 -2.84
CA VAL A 28 -4.42 -4.25 -1.46
C VAL A 28 -5.17 -5.42 -0.82
N VAL A 29 -6.08 -6.05 -1.55
CA VAL A 29 -6.85 -7.21 -1.04
C VAL A 29 -5.93 -8.39 -0.76
N ASP A 30 -4.97 -8.68 -1.64
CA ASP A 30 -3.99 -9.74 -1.43
C ASP A 30 -3.09 -9.44 -0.23
N MET A 31 -2.58 -8.21 -0.12
CA MET A 31 -1.76 -7.78 1.01
C MET A 31 -2.49 -7.97 2.35
N VAL A 32 -3.76 -7.57 2.43
CA VAL A 32 -4.59 -7.77 3.63
C VAL A 32 -4.82 -9.26 3.91
N LEU A 33 -5.01 -10.08 2.88
CA LEU A 33 -5.13 -11.54 3.04
C LEU A 33 -3.82 -12.14 3.58
N GLN A 34 -2.67 -11.74 3.07
CA GLN A 34 -1.36 -12.19 3.57
C GLN A 34 -1.13 -11.78 5.03
N GLY A 35 -1.46 -10.53 5.40
CA GLY A 35 -1.38 -10.07 6.80
C GLY A 35 -2.36 -10.80 7.73
N PHE A 36 -3.52 -11.22 7.22
CA PHE A 36 -4.45 -12.08 7.96
C PHE A 36 -3.88 -13.49 8.16
N ILE A 37 -3.28 -14.08 7.12
CA ILE A 37 -2.64 -15.40 7.19
C ILE A 37 -1.45 -15.40 8.14
N SER A 38 -0.62 -14.35 8.11
CA SER A 38 0.55 -14.23 9.00
C SER A 38 0.15 -14.10 10.48
N GLY A 39 -1.07 -13.61 10.74
CA GLY A 39 -1.60 -13.37 12.08
C GLY A 39 -1.20 -12.03 12.69
N GLU A 40 -0.45 -11.17 11.97
CA GLU A 40 -0.16 -9.80 12.46
C GLU A 40 -1.40 -8.90 12.43
N ALA A 41 -2.30 -9.11 11.46
CA ALA A 41 -3.50 -8.28 11.32
C ALA A 41 -4.63 -8.66 12.30
N TYR A 42 -4.54 -9.83 12.97
CA TYR A 42 -5.60 -10.36 13.84
C TYR A 42 -5.04 -10.74 15.22
N ILE A 43 -4.95 -9.76 16.10
CA ILE A 43 -4.64 -9.99 17.52
C ILE A 43 -5.86 -9.59 18.34
N VAL A 44 -6.84 -10.50 18.43
CA VAL A 44 -8.01 -10.29 19.31
C VAL A 44 -7.73 -10.78 20.74
N GLY A 45 -6.76 -11.67 20.94
CA GLY A 45 -6.36 -12.11 22.29
C GLY A 45 -4.92 -12.60 22.47
N GLU A 46 -4.04 -12.47 21.46
CA GLU A 46 -2.69 -13.07 21.43
C GLU A 46 -2.68 -14.59 21.68
N GLN A 47 -3.83 -15.26 21.58
CA GLN A 47 -3.93 -16.69 21.83
C GLN A 47 -3.68 -17.47 20.53
N PRO A 48 -3.01 -18.64 20.59
CA PRO A 48 -2.76 -19.46 19.40
C PRO A 48 -4.03 -19.86 18.63
N GLU A 49 -5.18 -19.99 19.32
CA GLU A 49 -6.48 -20.30 18.72
C GLU A 49 -7.08 -19.18 17.86
N ASP A 50 -6.58 -17.95 17.96
CA ASP A 50 -7.03 -16.82 17.14
C ASP A 50 -6.39 -16.83 15.73
N LEU A 51 -5.39 -17.70 15.51
CA LEU A 51 -4.67 -17.80 14.25
C LEU A 51 -5.47 -18.58 13.20
N ALA A 52 -5.66 -17.99 12.03
CA ALA A 52 -6.28 -18.67 10.88
C ALA A 52 -5.42 -19.83 10.34
N VAL A 53 -4.10 -19.75 10.53
CA VAL A 53 -3.12 -20.78 10.14
C VAL A 53 -2.19 -21.01 11.31
N LEU A 54 -2.03 -22.26 11.75
CA LEU A 54 -1.16 -22.62 12.87
C LEU A 54 0.29 -22.92 12.46
N ASP A 55 0.51 -23.20 11.18
CA ASP A 55 1.82 -23.51 10.62
C ASP A 55 2.70 -22.25 10.56
N GLU A 56 3.80 -22.24 11.31
CA GLU A 56 4.70 -21.08 11.43
C GLU A 56 5.41 -20.75 10.12
N ASP A 57 5.76 -21.74 9.30
CA ASP A 57 6.45 -21.51 8.02
C ASP A 57 5.50 -20.85 7.03
N ILE A 58 4.24 -21.30 6.98
CA ILE A 58 3.22 -20.67 6.14
C ILE A 58 2.99 -19.22 6.58
N ARG A 59 2.90 -18.96 7.89
CA ARG A 59 2.73 -17.60 8.42
C ARG A 59 3.92 -16.69 8.11
N GLY A 60 5.13 -17.20 8.27
CA GLY A 60 6.36 -16.47 7.92
C GLY A 60 6.41 -16.13 6.44
N ASN A 61 6.07 -17.08 5.56
CA ASN A 61 5.99 -16.83 4.12
C ASN A 61 4.92 -15.79 3.77
N ALA A 62 3.76 -15.85 4.43
CA ALA A 62 2.70 -14.84 4.24
C ALA A 62 3.17 -13.45 4.68
N LYS A 63 3.93 -13.35 5.78
CA LYS A 63 4.51 -12.07 6.21
C LYS A 63 5.47 -11.50 5.17
N CYS A 64 6.37 -12.33 4.64
CA CYS A 64 7.26 -11.90 3.57
C CYS A 64 6.48 -11.44 2.32
N ALA A 65 5.43 -12.17 1.93
CA ALA A 65 4.58 -11.81 0.81
C ALA A 65 3.86 -10.46 1.04
N GLU A 66 3.35 -10.21 2.25
CA GLU A 66 2.76 -8.92 2.63
C GLU A 66 3.74 -7.76 2.44
N ASP A 67 4.98 -7.90 2.91
CA ASP A 67 6.01 -6.84 2.81
C ASP A 67 6.44 -6.58 1.35
N GLU A 68 6.51 -7.64 0.53
CA GLU A 68 6.75 -7.54 -0.91
C GLU A 68 5.58 -6.83 -1.64
N LEU A 69 4.35 -7.14 -1.25
CA LEU A 69 3.14 -6.49 -1.78
C LEU A 69 3.07 -5.02 -1.38
N LEU A 70 3.43 -4.66 -0.14
CA LEU A 70 3.49 -3.25 0.31
C LEU A 70 4.51 -2.45 -0.51
N THR A 71 5.69 -3.03 -0.76
CA THR A 71 6.73 -2.43 -1.60
C THR A 71 6.21 -2.22 -3.03
N THR A 72 5.59 -3.25 -3.61
CA THR A 72 5.01 -3.20 -4.96
C THR A 72 3.88 -2.17 -5.05
N LEU A 73 2.97 -2.17 -4.08
CA LEU A 73 1.83 -1.25 -4.00
C LEU A 73 2.30 0.19 -3.96
N THR A 74 3.32 0.49 -3.15
CA THR A 74 3.91 1.83 -3.03
C THR A 74 4.39 2.33 -4.39
N GLN A 75 5.20 1.52 -5.10
CA GLN A 75 5.69 1.87 -6.44
C GLN A 75 4.56 2.08 -7.45
N VAL A 76 3.55 1.20 -7.44
CA VAL A 76 2.40 1.29 -8.36
C VAL A 76 1.57 2.55 -8.11
N VAL A 77 1.32 2.89 -6.85
CA VAL A 77 0.53 4.06 -6.45
C VAL A 77 1.28 5.35 -6.75
N GLU A 78 2.57 5.45 -6.40
CA GLU A 78 3.41 6.61 -6.71
C GLU A 78 3.45 6.89 -8.21
N ALA A 79 3.68 5.86 -9.02
CA ALA A 79 3.70 5.99 -10.47
C ALA A 79 2.33 6.32 -11.08
N ALA A 80 1.23 5.94 -10.41
CA ALA A 80 -0.12 6.20 -10.90
C ALA A 80 -0.64 7.60 -10.53
N LEU A 81 -0.11 8.21 -9.47
CA LEU A 81 -0.61 9.46 -8.89
C LEU A 81 0.50 10.52 -8.78
N PRO A 82 1.09 10.96 -9.90
CA PRO A 82 2.22 11.90 -9.88
C PRO A 82 1.87 13.27 -9.26
N ASP A 83 0.59 13.68 -9.30
CA ASP A 83 0.16 14.93 -8.64
C ASP A 83 0.28 14.86 -7.11
N LEU A 84 0.24 13.65 -6.55
CA LEU A 84 0.39 13.41 -5.11
C LEU A 84 1.83 13.05 -4.74
N PHE A 85 2.55 12.30 -5.57
CA PHE A 85 3.85 11.73 -5.21
C PHE A 85 5.05 12.30 -5.99
N GLY A 86 4.78 13.19 -6.94
CA GLY A 86 5.78 13.70 -7.88
C GLY A 86 5.91 12.81 -9.11
N ALA A 87 6.40 13.39 -10.21
CA ALA A 87 6.78 12.60 -11.36
C ALA A 87 8.02 11.74 -11.04
N SER A 88 8.31 10.77 -11.91
CA SER A 88 9.51 9.93 -11.76
C SER A 88 10.78 10.80 -11.71
N GLY A 89 11.54 10.68 -10.62
CA GLY A 89 12.75 11.47 -10.39
C GLY A 89 12.49 12.86 -9.80
N GLU A 90 11.26 13.18 -9.43
CA GLU A 90 10.88 14.47 -8.85
C GLU A 90 10.22 14.29 -7.48
N ASN A 91 10.38 15.31 -6.64
CA ASN A 91 9.60 15.47 -5.43
C ASN A 91 8.31 16.24 -5.74
N PRO A 92 7.19 15.90 -5.07
CA PRO A 92 5.92 16.56 -5.32
C PRO A 92 5.96 18.04 -4.92
N MET A 93 5.16 18.86 -5.59
CA MET A 93 5.16 20.32 -5.41
C MET A 93 4.76 20.80 -4.01
N TRP A 94 4.13 19.94 -3.21
CA TRP A 94 3.70 20.27 -1.85
C TRP A 94 4.77 20.04 -0.78
N CYS A 95 5.90 19.39 -1.11
CA CYS A 95 6.99 19.15 -0.16
C CYS A 95 7.98 20.33 -0.09
N ASP A 96 8.84 20.34 0.93
CA ASP A 96 9.78 21.43 1.20
C ASP A 96 10.87 21.61 0.12
N ASN A 97 11.18 20.57 -0.66
CA ASN A 97 12.16 20.60 -1.75
C ASN A 97 11.56 20.04 -3.05
N PRO A 98 10.67 20.79 -3.72
CA PRO A 98 9.96 20.31 -4.91
C PRO A 98 10.84 20.30 -6.16
N GLY A 99 10.49 19.49 -7.15
CA GLY A 99 11.22 19.38 -8.41
C GLY A 99 12.24 18.24 -8.40
N SER A 100 13.26 18.31 -9.25
CA SER A 100 14.20 17.20 -9.47
C SER A 100 14.88 16.74 -8.18
N ARG A 101 14.87 15.43 -7.93
CA ARG A 101 15.61 14.82 -6.83
C ARG A 101 17.12 14.94 -7.11
N PRO A 102 17.93 15.35 -6.12
CA PRO A 102 19.38 15.40 -6.25
C PRO A 102 20.01 14.01 -6.40
#